data_AF-A0AAD5TUG9-F1
#
_entry.id   AF-A0AAD5TUG9-F1
#
_cell.length_a   1.000
_cell.length_b   1.000
_cell.length_c   1.000
_cell.angle_alpha   90.00
_cell.angle_beta   90.00
_cell.angle_gamma   90.00
#
_symmetry.space_group_name_H-M   'P 1'
#
loop_
_entity.id
_entity.type
_entity.pdbx_description
1 polymer ?
#
loop_
_entity_poly.entity_id
_entity_poly.type
_entity_poly.pdbx_seq_one_letter_code
_entity_poly.pdbx_strand_id
1 'polypeptide(L)'
;MSLPSNAIPGAVSRRLVSGGNSPVNVGGGGFGALAADPPQPSGSQSDSRLRIKGREFLVAELAGQQYVLSDDLRDVLPAYFTSKREKAKNAKWTSGLPSWSCSKVLVTRDWLERELDNQPIPEPQETGPLPSAACGKENAGQGNPTLVARSTSPQESLEDTEPVEDNDESLAPAPDLVSLTDAQKWSDEDGKPVELETRGELTKTGLLFRAADVAKKLLGTTPRNLRKTIYDGDAFVPDEDFIRVRQDNVTTIYVTFSGVVRLLYRSRRALARRFTDWATEKLFVLKAGDDNDRAGLAGDILGVPLQTALTILNKCPLPCAQVYLLTLGTVGKLRETMTIANANAADDHIVVKIGATTRGAATRISEHRLGLGRIKNVDLRFVKAIWTDPLLLFTCEAEVKQYFQSHADWIFRHSGWETWRDGKRRPASERSEIFVIPAKELDTVQKLYDAWQAKFGGGYADLLKTNEALQEALRQKGINEAVLADVHNERIRSRDIEIAACHREIAGRDREIAGRDRESALLKQHISQAEELHQLKMDVLRSKNA
;
A
#
# COMPACT_ATOMS: atom_id res chain seq x y z
N MET A 1 28.51 42.57 -75.72
CA MET A 1 29.18 41.30 -75.41
C MET A 1 28.27 40.53 -74.45
N SER A 2 27.89 39.27 -74.62
CA SER A 2 27.84 38.30 -75.73
C SER A 2 27.70 36.94 -75.04
N LEU A 3 26.58 36.26 -75.32
CA LEU A 3 26.29 34.84 -75.01
C LEU A 3 27.31 33.90 -75.74
N PRO A 4 27.33 32.54 -75.59
CA PRO A 4 26.14 31.70 -75.35
C PRO A 4 26.23 30.29 -74.68
N SER A 5 25.01 29.73 -74.46
CA SER A 5 24.55 28.35 -74.72
C SER A 5 25.19 27.09 -74.10
N ASN A 6 24.36 26.18 -73.57
CA ASN A 6 23.92 25.00 -74.36
C ASN A 6 22.74 24.20 -73.75
N ALA A 7 22.14 23.30 -74.55
CA ALA A 7 20.92 22.51 -74.30
C ALA A 7 20.88 21.28 -75.28
N ILE A 8 19.89 20.37 -75.38
CA ILE A 8 18.51 20.35 -74.83
C ILE A 8 18.03 18.95 -74.33
N PRO A 9 17.88 17.86 -75.14
CA PRO A 9 16.58 17.14 -75.07
C PRO A 9 16.60 15.62 -74.82
N GLY A 10 15.44 15.11 -74.39
CA GLY A 10 15.01 13.71 -74.51
C GLY A 10 13.50 13.57 -74.31
N ALA A 11 12.76 13.01 -75.28
CA ALA A 11 11.30 12.87 -75.23
C ALA A 11 10.77 11.71 -76.09
N VAL A 12 9.78 10.95 -75.58
CA VAL A 12 9.01 9.91 -76.30
C VAL A 12 7.54 9.94 -75.82
N SER A 13 6.59 9.43 -76.61
CA SER A 13 5.14 9.69 -76.49
C SER A 13 4.25 8.51 -76.94
N ARG A 14 3.00 8.44 -76.40
CA ARG A 14 1.73 7.80 -76.88
C ARG A 14 0.79 7.53 -75.66
N ARG A 15 -0.56 7.72 -75.61
CA ARG A 15 -1.74 7.46 -76.50
C ARG A 15 -2.00 5.95 -76.74
N LEU A 16 -3.21 5.37 -76.78
CA LEU A 16 -4.65 5.78 -76.88
C LEU A 16 -5.50 5.05 -75.77
N VAL A 17 -6.79 5.25 -75.39
CA VAL A 17 -8.10 5.63 -76.02
C VAL A 17 -8.73 4.48 -76.87
N SER A 18 -9.97 3.97 -76.70
CA SER A 18 -11.12 4.14 -75.75
C SER A 18 -11.78 2.74 -75.48
N GLY A 19 -12.91 2.51 -74.78
CA GLY A 19 -13.85 3.32 -73.98
C GLY A 19 -15.30 3.39 -74.55
N GLY A 20 -16.34 2.91 -73.81
CA GLY A 20 -17.77 3.02 -74.17
C GLY A 20 -18.77 2.09 -73.40
N ASN A 21 -20.06 2.47 -73.42
CA ASN A 21 -21.32 1.69 -73.23
C ASN A 21 -21.77 1.08 -71.87
N SER A 22 -22.97 1.52 -71.43
CA SER A 22 -23.99 0.80 -70.64
C SER A 22 -24.68 -0.32 -71.49
N PRO A 23 -25.60 -1.22 -71.02
CA PRO A 23 -26.86 -0.87 -70.30
C PRO A 23 -27.50 -1.95 -69.37
N VAL A 24 -28.73 -1.69 -68.85
CA VAL A 24 -29.91 -2.62 -68.71
C VAL A 24 -29.77 -3.95 -67.93
N ASN A 25 -30.74 -4.50 -67.16
CA ASN A 25 -32.06 -4.15 -66.59
C ASN A 25 -32.59 -5.41 -65.82
N VAL A 26 -33.76 -5.35 -65.13
CA VAL A 26 -34.59 -6.48 -64.62
C VAL A 26 -33.98 -7.27 -63.41
N GLY A 27 -34.73 -7.73 -62.40
CA GLY A 27 -36.16 -7.54 -62.05
C GLY A 27 -36.69 -8.62 -61.08
N GLY A 28 -37.92 -8.45 -60.55
CA GLY A 28 -38.58 -9.35 -59.58
C GLY A 28 -38.14 -9.14 -58.11
N GLY A 29 -38.98 -9.31 -57.08
CA GLY A 29 -40.40 -9.70 -57.01
C GLY A 29 -40.64 -11.21 -57.10
N GLY A 30 -41.36 -11.87 -56.18
CA GLY A 30 -41.94 -11.40 -54.89
C GLY A 30 -42.98 -12.39 -54.33
N PHE A 31 -43.27 -12.30 -53.02
CA PHE A 31 -44.31 -13.03 -52.26
C PHE A 31 -44.26 -14.58 -52.20
N GLY A 32 -44.71 -15.12 -51.06
CA GLY A 32 -44.88 -16.57 -50.84
C GLY A 32 -44.85 -16.91 -49.34
N ALA A 33 -46.02 -17.02 -48.72
CA ALA A 33 -46.16 -17.41 -47.31
C ALA A 33 -46.92 -18.74 -47.19
N LEU A 34 -46.58 -19.54 -46.17
CA LEU A 34 -47.44 -20.56 -45.56
C LEU A 34 -46.80 -21.01 -44.22
N ALA A 35 -47.57 -21.66 -43.35
CA ALA A 35 -47.16 -22.03 -41.99
C ALA A 35 -47.53 -23.48 -41.65
N ALA A 36 -46.76 -24.11 -40.76
CA ALA A 36 -47.14 -25.31 -40.00
C ALA A 36 -46.25 -25.52 -38.75
N ASP A 37 -46.91 -25.91 -37.66
CA ASP A 37 -46.50 -26.72 -36.50
C ASP A 37 -45.24 -26.41 -35.62
N PRO A 38 -45.34 -26.56 -34.28
CA PRO A 38 -44.24 -26.38 -33.33
C PRO A 38 -43.56 -27.69 -32.88
N PRO A 39 -42.22 -27.72 -32.71
CA PRO A 39 -41.52 -28.80 -32.01
C PRO A 39 -41.39 -28.54 -30.50
N GLN A 40 -41.25 -29.62 -29.73
CA GLN A 40 -41.07 -29.62 -28.27
C GLN A 40 -39.66 -29.15 -27.82
N PRO A 41 -39.48 -28.77 -26.54
CA PRO A 41 -38.17 -28.37 -26.01
C PRO A 41 -37.20 -29.57 -25.91
N SER A 42 -36.43 -29.82 -26.96
CA SER A 42 -35.25 -30.69 -26.89
C SER A 42 -34.12 -29.97 -26.16
N GLY A 43 -33.81 -30.40 -24.94
CA GLY A 43 -32.72 -29.87 -24.10
C GLY A 43 -31.31 -30.22 -24.63
N SER A 44 -30.96 -29.76 -25.83
CA SER A 44 -29.58 -29.82 -26.34
C SER A 44 -28.84 -28.54 -25.97
N GLN A 45 -27.68 -28.65 -25.32
CA GLN A 45 -26.74 -27.54 -25.22
C GLN A 45 -26.17 -27.26 -26.63
N SER A 46 -26.71 -26.25 -27.30
CA SER A 46 -26.21 -25.80 -28.60
C SER A 46 -24.91 -25.01 -28.41
N ASP A 47 -23.78 -25.72 -28.49
CA ASP A 47 -22.41 -25.18 -28.47
C ASP A 47 -22.25 -24.07 -29.51
N SER A 48 -22.44 -22.82 -29.07
CA SER A 48 -22.73 -21.70 -29.96
C SER A 48 -21.43 -21.11 -30.49
N ARG A 49 -21.11 -21.37 -31.76
CA ARG A 49 -19.84 -20.95 -32.34
C ARG A 49 -19.97 -19.70 -33.20
N LEU A 50 -19.30 -18.63 -32.76
CA LEU A 50 -19.13 -17.42 -33.56
C LEU A 50 -17.94 -17.63 -34.51
N ARG A 51 -18.06 -17.22 -35.78
CA ARG A 51 -16.98 -17.38 -36.76
C ARG A 51 -16.41 -16.03 -37.21
N ILE A 52 -15.14 -15.76 -36.90
CA ILE A 52 -14.45 -14.50 -37.23
C ILE A 52 -13.20 -14.81 -38.06
N LYS A 53 -13.10 -14.25 -39.28
CA LYS A 53 -12.02 -14.52 -40.24
C LYS A 53 -11.76 -16.02 -40.49
N GLY A 54 -12.80 -16.84 -40.46
CA GLY A 54 -12.71 -18.29 -40.69
C GLY A 54 -12.37 -19.15 -39.47
N ARG A 55 -11.81 -18.57 -38.39
CA ARG A 55 -11.70 -19.24 -37.07
C ARG A 55 -13.05 -19.24 -36.36
N GLU A 56 -13.31 -20.28 -35.58
CA GLU A 56 -14.47 -20.40 -34.69
C GLU A 56 -14.05 -20.07 -33.25
N PHE A 57 -14.99 -19.52 -32.48
CA PHE A 57 -14.81 -19.01 -31.11
C PHE A 57 -16.01 -19.50 -30.28
N LEU A 58 -15.77 -19.88 -29.02
CA LEU A 58 -16.87 -20.28 -28.14
C LEU A 58 -17.71 -19.05 -27.74
N VAL A 59 -19.03 -19.18 -27.80
CA VAL A 59 -19.98 -18.24 -27.23
C VAL A 59 -20.72 -18.91 -26.09
N ALA A 60 -20.51 -18.42 -24.88
CA ALA A 60 -21.34 -18.78 -23.74
C ALA A 60 -22.57 -17.87 -23.72
N GLU A 61 -23.74 -18.43 -23.40
CA GLU A 61 -24.95 -17.64 -23.14
C GLU A 61 -25.30 -17.73 -21.65
N LEU A 62 -25.34 -16.58 -20.98
CA LEU A 62 -25.65 -16.45 -19.56
C LEU A 62 -26.72 -15.37 -19.39
N ALA A 63 -27.84 -15.73 -18.76
CA ALA A 63 -29.01 -14.85 -18.59
C ALA A 63 -29.51 -14.17 -19.90
N GLY A 64 -29.44 -14.88 -21.03
CA GLY A 64 -29.85 -14.37 -22.35
C GLY A 64 -28.88 -13.37 -22.99
N GLN A 65 -27.68 -13.18 -22.43
CA GLN A 65 -26.60 -12.41 -23.04
C GLN A 65 -25.48 -13.32 -23.54
N GLN A 66 -24.93 -13.00 -24.70
CA GLN A 66 -23.90 -13.79 -25.37
C GLN A 66 -22.50 -13.20 -25.15
N TYR A 67 -21.65 -14.00 -24.52
CA TYR A 67 -20.28 -13.68 -24.13
C TYR A 67 -19.28 -14.43 -25.01
N VAL A 68 -18.21 -13.75 -25.41
CA VAL A 68 -17.09 -14.40 -26.13
C VAL A 68 -15.87 -14.40 -25.21
N LEU A 69 -15.28 -15.58 -25.01
CA LEU A 69 -14.13 -15.75 -24.13
C LEU A 69 -12.92 -14.95 -24.62
N SER A 70 -12.28 -14.20 -23.72
CA SER A 70 -11.14 -13.33 -24.09
C SER A 70 -9.94 -14.08 -24.65
N ASP A 71 -9.74 -15.33 -24.22
CA ASP A 71 -8.55 -16.11 -24.53
C ASP A 71 -8.57 -16.66 -25.96
N ASP A 72 -9.74 -17.07 -26.48
CA ASP A 72 -9.93 -17.41 -27.91
C ASP A 72 -9.56 -16.21 -28.82
N LEU A 73 -9.81 -14.99 -28.34
CA LEU A 73 -9.59 -13.74 -29.07
C LEU A 73 -8.16 -13.17 -28.98
N ARG A 74 -7.30 -13.69 -28.08
CA ARG A 74 -5.93 -13.16 -27.85
C ARG A 74 -5.06 -13.12 -29.10
N ASP A 75 -5.16 -14.11 -29.97
CA ASP A 75 -4.43 -14.15 -31.25
C ASP A 75 -4.89 -13.10 -32.27
N VAL A 76 -6.18 -12.75 -32.23
CA VAL A 76 -6.85 -12.05 -33.34
C VAL A 76 -6.96 -10.56 -33.08
N LEU A 77 -7.08 -10.14 -31.82
CA LEU A 77 -7.13 -8.72 -31.42
C LEU A 77 -5.86 -7.94 -31.79
N PRO A 78 -4.62 -8.42 -31.55
CA PRO A 78 -3.40 -7.72 -31.94
C PRO A 78 -3.34 -7.46 -33.44
N ALA A 79 -3.64 -8.50 -34.25
CA ALA A 79 -3.69 -8.41 -35.71
C ALA A 79 -4.83 -7.51 -36.23
N TYR A 80 -5.92 -7.36 -35.48
CA TYR A 80 -7.03 -6.47 -35.83
C TYR A 80 -6.67 -4.99 -35.64
N PHE A 81 -6.05 -4.65 -34.50
CA PHE A 81 -5.65 -3.27 -34.19
C PHE A 81 -4.43 -2.80 -34.98
N THR A 82 -3.43 -3.65 -35.23
CA THR A 82 -2.29 -3.29 -36.10
C THR A 82 -2.73 -3.09 -37.56
N SER A 83 -3.56 -3.98 -38.11
CA SER A 83 -4.03 -3.88 -39.49
C SER A 83 -4.83 -2.59 -39.77
N LYS A 84 -5.65 -2.12 -38.82
CA LYS A 84 -6.30 -0.79 -38.93
C LYS A 84 -5.29 0.35 -38.91
N ARG A 85 -4.21 0.26 -38.12
CA ARG A 85 -3.18 1.31 -38.00
C ARG A 85 -2.34 1.50 -39.27
N GLU A 86 -2.16 0.44 -40.07
CA GLU A 86 -1.52 0.54 -41.39
C GLU A 86 -2.48 1.06 -42.45
N LYS A 87 -3.69 0.48 -42.56
CA LYS A 87 -4.67 0.90 -43.56
C LYS A 87 -5.14 2.35 -43.38
N ALA A 88 -5.14 2.87 -42.15
CA ALA A 88 -5.43 4.27 -41.86
C ALA A 88 -4.43 5.28 -42.47
N LYS A 89 -3.23 4.86 -42.90
CA LYS A 89 -2.24 5.79 -43.49
C LYS A 89 -2.49 6.11 -44.97
N ASN A 90 -3.21 5.26 -45.72
CA ASN A 90 -3.32 5.34 -47.18
C ASN A 90 -4.77 5.32 -47.73
N ALA A 91 -5.79 5.36 -46.87
CA ALA A 91 -7.19 5.27 -47.29
C ALA A 91 -7.85 6.65 -47.48
N LYS A 92 -8.12 7.02 -48.73
CA LYS A 92 -9.01 8.14 -49.07
C LYS A 92 -10.46 7.71 -48.81
N TRP A 93 -11.20 8.44 -47.98
CA TRP A 93 -12.52 8.01 -47.53
C TRP A 93 -13.56 8.06 -48.67
N THR A 94 -14.16 6.90 -48.99
CA THR A 94 -15.43 6.78 -49.69
C THR A 94 -16.47 6.20 -48.74
N SER A 95 -17.70 6.71 -48.83
CA SER A 95 -18.78 6.43 -47.88
C SER A 95 -19.48 5.08 -48.13
N GLY A 96 -19.68 4.29 -47.07
CA GLY A 96 -20.63 3.18 -47.06
C GLY A 96 -20.12 1.93 -46.35
N LEU A 97 -20.69 1.61 -45.19
CA LEU A 97 -20.91 0.30 -44.55
C LEU A 97 -21.69 0.54 -43.22
N PRO A 98 -22.39 -0.47 -42.65
CA PRO A 98 -23.58 -0.22 -41.82
C PRO A 98 -23.33 0.03 -40.33
N SER A 99 -24.36 0.53 -39.65
CA SER A 99 -24.48 0.63 -38.20
C SER A 99 -24.37 -0.75 -37.51
N TRP A 100 -23.56 -0.84 -36.46
CA TRP A 100 -23.47 -2.02 -35.58
C TRP A 100 -23.98 -1.65 -34.18
N SER A 101 -25.09 -2.24 -33.76
CA SER A 101 -25.53 -2.22 -32.36
C SER A 101 -24.79 -3.32 -31.58
N CYS A 102 -23.64 -2.97 -31.00
CA CYS A 102 -22.78 -3.91 -30.27
C CYS A 102 -23.29 -4.17 -28.85
N SER A 103 -24.12 -5.21 -28.69
CA SER A 103 -24.66 -5.65 -27.38
C SER A 103 -23.97 -6.92 -26.84
N LYS A 104 -22.67 -7.13 -27.09
CA LYS A 104 -21.91 -8.31 -26.64
C LYS A 104 -20.69 -7.91 -25.82
N VAL A 105 -20.50 -8.56 -24.68
CA VAL A 105 -19.48 -8.24 -23.68
C VAL A 105 -18.31 -9.22 -23.78
N LEU A 106 -17.09 -8.73 -23.58
CA LEU A 106 -15.88 -9.54 -23.47
C LEU A 106 -15.59 -9.83 -22.00
N VAL A 107 -15.41 -11.10 -21.66
CA VAL A 107 -15.12 -11.56 -20.29
C VAL A 107 -13.98 -12.57 -20.29
N THR A 108 -13.25 -12.64 -19.19
CA THR A 108 -12.23 -13.67 -18.97
C THR A 108 -12.87 -14.99 -18.57
N ARG A 109 -12.18 -16.09 -18.89
CA ARG A 109 -12.60 -17.44 -18.51
C ARG A 109 -12.83 -17.56 -17.00
N ASP A 110 -11.84 -17.12 -16.22
CA ASP A 110 -11.84 -17.12 -14.75
C ASP A 110 -13.00 -16.33 -14.12
N TRP A 111 -13.61 -15.38 -14.86
CA TRP A 111 -14.76 -14.61 -14.40
C TRP A 111 -16.07 -15.36 -14.70
N LEU A 112 -16.18 -15.93 -15.91
CA LEU A 112 -17.34 -16.72 -16.30
C LEU A 112 -17.48 -18.00 -15.47
N GLU A 113 -16.36 -18.68 -15.19
CA GLU A 113 -16.35 -19.89 -14.35
C GLU A 113 -16.81 -19.57 -12.91
N ARG A 114 -16.34 -18.46 -12.32
CA ARG A 114 -16.83 -17.97 -11.01
C ARG A 114 -18.32 -17.63 -11.00
N GLU A 115 -18.86 -17.03 -12.06
CA GLU A 115 -20.28 -16.64 -12.10
C GLU A 115 -21.21 -17.82 -12.46
N LEU A 116 -20.65 -18.94 -12.93
CA LEU A 116 -21.33 -20.23 -12.99
C LEU A 116 -21.31 -20.94 -11.63
N ASP A 117 -20.18 -20.91 -10.90
CA ASP A 117 -20.08 -21.43 -9.52
C ASP A 117 -20.98 -20.68 -8.52
N ASN A 118 -21.28 -19.40 -8.79
CA ASN A 118 -22.20 -18.57 -7.99
C ASN A 118 -23.70 -18.89 -8.24
N GLN A 119 -24.05 -19.83 -9.13
CA GLN A 119 -25.44 -20.28 -9.31
C GLN A 119 -25.93 -21.04 -8.04
N PRO A 120 -27.15 -20.80 -7.54
CA PRO A 120 -27.65 -21.47 -6.35
C PRO A 120 -27.83 -22.98 -6.60
N ILE A 121 -27.06 -23.79 -5.86
CA ILE A 121 -27.16 -25.26 -5.89
C ILE A 121 -28.54 -25.68 -5.32
N PRO A 122 -29.32 -26.53 -6.02
CA PRO A 122 -30.59 -27.03 -5.49
C PRO A 122 -30.36 -27.93 -4.26
N GLU A 123 -31.22 -27.81 -3.25
CA GLU A 123 -31.05 -28.46 -1.94
C GLU A 123 -30.99 -30.00 -2.02
N PRO A 124 -29.98 -30.65 -1.43
CA PRO A 124 -29.92 -32.11 -1.35
C PRO A 124 -30.85 -32.65 -0.26
N GLN A 125 -31.60 -33.72 -0.56
CA GLN A 125 -32.47 -34.39 0.41
C GLN A 125 -31.67 -35.24 1.42
N GLU A 126 -32.15 -35.29 2.66
CA GLU A 126 -31.48 -35.96 3.78
C GLU A 126 -31.39 -37.49 3.62
N THR A 127 -30.26 -38.07 4.02
CA THR A 127 -30.12 -39.51 4.32
C THR A 127 -29.26 -39.73 5.57
N GLY A 128 -29.50 -40.84 6.27
CA GLY A 128 -29.11 -41.03 7.68
C GLY A 128 -27.67 -41.49 7.99
N PRO A 129 -27.35 -41.66 9.30
CA PRO A 129 -25.97 -41.75 9.80
C PRO A 129 -25.38 -43.18 9.92
N LEU A 130 -24.05 -43.26 9.95
CA LEU A 130 -23.24 -44.46 10.27
C LEU A 130 -22.02 -44.10 11.18
N PRO A 131 -21.33 -45.07 11.83
CA PRO A 131 -20.87 -44.91 13.22
C PRO A 131 -19.34 -44.72 13.44
N SER A 132 -18.96 -44.67 14.72
CA SER A 132 -17.65 -44.29 15.29
C SER A 132 -16.67 -45.43 15.63
N ALA A 133 -15.36 -45.19 15.47
CA ALA A 133 -14.20 -45.89 16.07
C ALA A 133 -12.91 -45.08 15.79
N ALA A 134 -11.80 -45.05 16.54
CA ALA A 134 -11.43 -45.58 17.88
C ALA A 134 -10.26 -44.72 18.50
N CYS A 135 -9.65 -45.16 19.60
CA CYS A 135 -8.75 -44.38 20.49
C CYS A 135 -7.22 -44.64 20.29
N GLY A 136 -6.35 -43.71 20.74
CA GLY A 136 -4.88 -43.82 20.72
C GLY A 136 -4.15 -42.95 21.77
N LYS A 137 -3.54 -43.61 22.77
CA LYS A 137 -2.91 -43.11 24.03
C LYS A 137 -1.67 -42.19 23.87
N GLU A 138 -1.55 -41.10 24.66
CA GLU A 138 -0.77 -40.89 25.92
C GLU A 138 0.78 -40.87 25.84
N ASN A 139 1.41 -39.77 26.31
CA ASN A 139 2.27 -39.75 27.52
C ASN A 139 2.64 -38.31 27.96
N ALA A 140 3.17 -38.15 29.19
CA ALA A 140 3.34 -36.85 29.87
C ALA A 140 4.70 -36.66 30.57
N GLY A 141 4.99 -35.44 31.03
CA GLY A 141 6.17 -35.09 31.85
C GLY A 141 5.90 -33.93 32.83
N GLN A 142 6.48 -33.99 34.03
CA GLN A 142 6.34 -33.05 35.16
C GLN A 142 7.69 -32.33 35.41
N GLY A 143 7.85 -31.22 36.16
CA GLY A 143 6.86 -30.31 36.77
C GLY A 143 7.31 -29.68 38.11
N ASN A 144 7.60 -28.36 38.16
CA ASN A 144 7.72 -27.48 39.35
C ASN A 144 8.87 -27.76 40.37
N PRO A 145 9.14 -26.93 41.43
CA PRO A 145 8.41 -25.76 41.97
C PRO A 145 9.27 -24.46 42.19
N THR A 146 8.91 -23.60 43.17
CA THR A 146 9.14 -22.14 43.23
C THR A 146 9.70 -21.61 44.58
N LEU A 147 10.06 -20.31 44.64
CA LEU A 147 10.09 -19.35 45.81
C LEU A 147 11.40 -19.03 46.60
N VAL A 148 12.04 -17.91 46.21
CA VAL A 148 12.28 -16.64 46.98
C VAL A 148 12.60 -16.67 48.51
N ALA A 149 13.73 -16.07 48.95
CA ALA A 149 13.83 -15.13 50.11
C ALA A 149 15.22 -14.44 50.38
N ARG A 150 15.48 -13.29 49.74
CA ARG A 150 16.08 -12.00 50.24
C ARG A 150 17.22 -11.92 51.32
N SER A 151 18.30 -11.18 50.97
CA SER A 151 19.22 -10.33 51.82
C SER A 151 20.23 -11.02 52.78
N THR A 152 21.37 -10.44 53.21
CA THR A 152 21.96 -9.06 53.15
C THR A 152 23.48 -9.04 52.84
N SER A 153 23.99 -7.93 52.28
CA SER A 153 25.43 -7.53 52.18
C SER A 153 25.99 -6.97 53.53
N PRO A 154 27.29 -6.59 53.75
CA PRO A 154 28.12 -5.75 52.85
C PRO A 154 29.69 -5.91 52.87
N GLN A 155 30.39 -5.07 52.08
CA GLN A 155 31.80 -4.61 52.20
C GLN A 155 32.96 -5.61 51.92
N GLU A 156 34.13 -5.23 51.34
CA GLU A 156 34.54 -4.08 50.49
C GLU A 156 35.97 -4.32 49.91
N SER A 157 36.37 -3.53 48.90
CA SER A 157 37.74 -3.24 48.41
C SER A 157 38.44 -4.19 47.40
N LEU A 158 39.21 -3.71 46.39
CA LEU A 158 39.07 -2.49 45.55
C LEU A 158 40.06 -2.51 44.35
N GLU A 159 39.61 -2.11 43.16
CA GLU A 159 40.46 -1.57 42.08
C GLU A 159 39.74 -0.45 41.28
N ASP A 160 39.48 0.68 41.95
CA ASP A 160 38.92 1.94 41.44
C ASP A 160 37.47 1.87 40.86
N THR A 161 37.07 0.77 40.23
CA THR A 161 35.76 0.11 40.43
C THR A 161 36.02 -1.30 40.92
N GLU A 162 35.57 -1.63 42.13
CA GLU A 162 35.26 -3.03 42.42
C GLU A 162 34.37 -3.58 41.28
N PRO A 163 34.65 -4.77 40.74
CA PRO A 163 33.58 -5.62 40.28
C PRO A 163 32.77 -5.93 41.54
N VAL A 164 31.84 -5.03 41.88
CA VAL A 164 30.88 -5.29 42.94
C VAL A 164 30.19 -6.56 42.51
N GLU A 165 30.47 -7.64 43.24
CA GLU A 165 29.78 -8.91 43.10
C GLU A 165 28.37 -8.76 43.69
N ASP A 166 27.60 -7.89 43.02
CA ASP A 166 26.18 -8.05 42.79
C ASP A 166 26.00 -9.40 42.08
N ASN A 167 26.20 -10.50 42.80
CA ASN A 167 25.74 -11.85 42.46
C ASN A 167 24.21 -11.91 42.65
N ASP A 168 23.56 -10.92 42.04
CA ASP A 168 22.21 -10.90 41.54
C ASP A 168 22.19 -11.91 40.38
N GLU A 169 22.26 -13.22 40.72
CA GLU A 169 22.25 -14.33 39.75
C GLU A 169 20.97 -14.36 38.89
N SER A 170 19.96 -13.58 39.30
CA SER A 170 18.77 -13.21 38.54
C SER A 170 19.03 -12.31 37.31
N LEU A 171 20.23 -11.75 37.13
CA LEU A 171 20.54 -10.92 35.96
C LEU A 171 20.66 -11.75 34.67
N ALA A 172 19.86 -11.37 33.68
CA ALA A 172 19.87 -11.99 32.35
C ALA A 172 21.25 -11.86 31.66
N PRO A 173 21.61 -12.82 30.78
CA PRO A 173 22.76 -12.67 29.89
C PRO A 173 22.56 -11.51 28.92
N ALA A 174 23.66 -10.91 28.45
CA ALA A 174 23.61 -9.84 27.45
C ALA A 174 22.98 -10.34 26.13
N PRO A 175 21.92 -9.68 25.59
CA PRO A 175 21.30 -10.06 24.32
C PRO A 175 22.26 -10.02 23.12
N ASP A 176 21.85 -10.63 22.01
CA ASP A 176 22.66 -10.71 20.78
C ASP A 176 23.00 -9.34 20.19
N LEU A 177 24.12 -9.27 19.46
CA LEU A 177 24.65 -8.05 18.86
C LEU A 177 23.89 -7.67 17.58
N VAL A 178 23.43 -6.42 17.50
CA VAL A 178 22.67 -5.88 16.36
C VAL A 178 23.55 -4.92 15.56
N SER A 179 23.78 -5.25 14.29
CA SER A 179 24.42 -4.35 13.33
C SER A 179 23.40 -3.34 12.76
N LEU A 180 23.57 -2.06 13.06
CA LEU A 180 22.81 -0.97 12.44
C LEU A 180 23.44 -0.54 11.11
N THR A 181 22.62 -0.16 10.13
CA THR A 181 23.10 0.56 8.93
C THR A 181 23.43 2.02 9.27
N ASP A 182 24.27 2.69 8.49
CA ASP A 182 24.69 4.07 8.78
C ASP A 182 23.53 5.07 8.82
N ALA A 183 22.43 4.80 8.11
CA ALA A 183 21.20 5.59 8.15
C ALA A 183 20.33 5.33 9.41
N GLN A 184 20.65 4.30 10.19
CA GLN A 184 20.02 3.96 11.48
C GLN A 184 20.90 4.30 12.69
N LYS A 185 22.19 4.59 12.47
CA LYS A 185 23.11 5.05 13.52
C LYS A 185 22.80 6.50 13.89
N TRP A 186 23.17 6.88 15.10
CA TRP A 186 23.18 8.28 15.54
C TRP A 186 24.30 9.03 14.82
N SER A 187 24.12 10.31 14.47
CA SER A 187 25.19 11.14 13.90
C SER A 187 25.87 12.03 14.95
N ASP A 188 27.14 12.35 14.72
CA ASP A 188 27.91 13.33 15.50
C ASP A 188 27.64 14.79 15.05
N GLU A 189 28.38 15.75 15.62
CA GLU A 189 28.23 17.18 15.30
C GLU A 189 28.66 17.57 13.87
N ASP A 190 29.37 16.69 13.16
CA ASP A 190 29.75 16.80 11.73
C ASP A 190 28.78 16.01 10.81
N GLY A 191 27.81 15.29 11.38
CA GLY A 191 26.86 14.43 10.65
C GLY A 191 27.31 12.99 10.42
N LYS A 192 28.50 12.59 10.89
CA LYS A 192 29.07 11.24 10.66
C LYS A 192 28.42 10.21 11.59
N PRO A 193 28.22 8.96 11.16
CA PRO A 193 27.64 7.92 12.00
C PRO A 193 28.54 7.58 13.20
N VAL A 194 27.93 7.50 14.38
CA VAL A 194 28.54 7.15 15.66
C VAL A 194 28.31 5.67 15.93
N GLU A 195 29.39 4.88 15.92
CA GLU A 195 29.32 3.47 16.30
C GLU A 195 29.02 3.34 17.80
N LEU A 196 27.87 2.74 18.14
CA LEU A 196 27.50 2.37 19.50
C LEU A 196 27.33 0.85 19.54
N GLU A 197 27.90 0.17 20.54
CA GLU A 197 27.57 -1.24 20.77
C GLU A 197 26.06 -1.38 21.03
N THR A 198 25.37 -2.03 20.10
CA THR A 198 23.91 -2.13 20.04
C THR A 198 23.49 -3.59 20.07
N ARG A 199 22.46 -3.94 20.84
CA ARG A 199 22.01 -5.31 21.12
C ARG A 199 20.49 -5.45 21.12
N GLY A 200 20.02 -6.70 21.16
CA GLY A 200 18.60 -7.05 21.31
C GLY A 200 17.87 -7.14 19.98
N GLU A 201 16.72 -6.49 19.88
CA GLU A 201 15.87 -6.51 18.69
C GLU A 201 15.71 -5.12 18.07
N LEU A 202 15.43 -5.05 16.77
CA LEU A 202 15.08 -3.79 16.07
C LEU A 202 13.64 -3.33 16.36
N THR A 203 13.24 -3.35 17.63
CA THR A 203 11.94 -2.90 18.13
C THR A 203 12.11 -1.71 19.09
N LYS A 204 11.05 -0.91 19.28
CA LYS A 204 11.09 0.33 20.10
C LYS A 204 11.62 0.09 21.52
N THR A 205 11.33 -1.06 22.09
CA THR A 205 11.68 -1.46 23.47
C THR A 205 12.84 -2.47 23.52
N GLY A 206 12.97 -3.33 22.51
CA GLY A 206 14.03 -4.35 22.46
C GLY A 206 15.40 -3.84 22.00
N LEU A 207 15.51 -2.61 21.47
CA LEU A 207 16.78 -2.05 20.99
C LEU A 207 17.57 -1.40 22.12
N LEU A 208 18.77 -1.92 22.35
CA LEU A 208 19.60 -1.67 23.53
C LEU A 208 20.96 -1.11 23.16
N PHE A 209 21.37 0.02 23.73
CA PHE A 209 22.65 0.68 23.48
C PHE A 209 23.54 0.63 24.72
N ARG A 210 24.83 0.26 24.59
CA ARG A 210 25.73 0.17 25.74
C ARG A 210 25.93 1.53 26.40
N ALA A 211 25.59 1.65 27.68
CA ALA A 211 25.54 2.93 28.38
C ALA A 211 26.90 3.66 28.39
N ALA A 212 28.00 2.92 28.54
CA ALA A 212 29.36 3.49 28.49
C ALA A 212 29.71 4.14 27.13
N ASP A 213 29.18 3.59 26.04
CA ASP A 213 29.37 4.13 24.69
C ASP A 213 28.52 5.39 24.48
N VAL A 214 27.26 5.38 24.93
CA VAL A 214 26.38 6.57 24.93
C VAL A 214 27.02 7.70 25.75
N ALA A 215 27.52 7.41 26.95
CA ALA A 215 28.24 8.36 27.80
C ALA A 215 29.44 8.99 27.07
N LYS A 216 30.29 8.15 26.46
CA LYS A 216 31.57 8.57 25.88
C LYS A 216 31.40 9.26 24.53
N LYS A 217 30.57 8.71 23.64
CA LYS A 217 30.52 9.06 22.21
C LYS A 217 29.43 10.08 21.88
N LEU A 218 28.23 9.96 22.48
CA LEU A 218 27.15 10.95 22.30
C LEU A 218 27.21 12.10 23.32
N LEU A 219 27.56 11.81 24.58
CA LEU A 219 27.51 12.82 25.65
C LEU A 219 28.90 13.40 25.98
N GLY A 220 30.00 12.82 25.52
CA GLY A 220 31.35 13.27 25.87
C GLY A 220 31.58 13.31 27.39
N THR A 221 31.12 12.29 28.11
CA THR A 221 31.15 12.18 29.59
C THR A 221 31.78 10.89 30.05
N THR A 222 32.32 10.88 31.27
CA THR A 222 32.88 9.68 31.91
C THR A 222 31.77 8.73 32.35
N PRO A 223 31.85 7.41 32.04
CA PRO A 223 30.80 6.46 32.41
C PRO A 223 30.46 6.38 33.92
N ARG A 224 31.41 6.70 34.82
CA ARG A 224 31.13 6.81 36.27
C ARG A 224 30.01 7.81 36.59
N ASN A 225 29.98 8.94 35.90
CA ASN A 225 28.93 9.95 36.08
C ASN A 225 27.59 9.48 35.49
N LEU A 226 27.62 8.68 34.42
CA LEU A 226 26.41 8.08 33.88
C LEU A 226 25.83 7.01 34.83
N ARG A 227 26.67 6.15 35.43
CA ARG A 227 26.25 5.15 36.44
C ARG A 227 25.47 5.84 37.56
N LYS A 228 26.02 6.93 38.11
CA LYS A 228 25.35 7.78 39.11
C LYS A 228 24.07 8.45 38.61
N THR A 229 24.02 8.86 37.34
CA THR A 229 22.83 9.53 36.75
C THR A 229 21.68 8.56 36.48
N ILE A 230 21.96 7.27 36.30
CA ILE A 230 20.96 6.22 36.04
C ILE A 230 20.50 5.54 37.34
N TYR A 231 21.39 5.28 38.31
CA TYR A 231 21.04 4.60 39.56
C TYR A 231 20.66 5.53 40.72
N ASP A 232 21.41 6.60 40.98
CA ASP A 232 21.32 7.37 42.23
C ASP A 232 20.16 8.40 42.24
N GLY A 233 19.12 8.17 41.45
CA GLY A 233 17.93 9.02 41.46
C GLY A 233 16.77 8.44 40.65
N ASP A 234 15.55 8.86 41.00
CA ASP A 234 14.25 8.38 40.48
C ASP A 234 13.96 8.82 39.03
N ALA A 235 15.02 8.91 38.23
CA ALA A 235 15.09 9.55 36.93
C ALA A 235 14.91 8.56 35.77
N PHE A 236 15.32 7.31 35.98
CA PHE A 236 15.34 6.24 34.99
C PHE A 236 14.66 5.01 35.59
N VAL A 237 13.72 4.44 34.85
CA VAL A 237 12.96 3.27 35.29
C VAL A 237 13.68 2.01 34.80
N PRO A 238 14.04 1.05 35.69
CA PRO A 238 14.57 -0.24 35.29
C PRO A 238 13.63 -0.94 34.31
N ASP A 239 14.21 -1.66 33.35
CA ASP A 239 13.54 -2.43 32.29
C ASP A 239 12.70 -1.60 31.29
N GLU A 240 12.40 -0.32 31.56
CA GLU A 240 11.85 0.64 30.59
C GLU A 240 12.94 1.50 29.90
N ASP A 241 13.82 2.12 30.69
CA ASP A 241 14.89 3.00 30.17
C ASP A 241 16.26 2.31 30.10
N PHE A 242 16.49 1.31 30.96
CA PHE A 242 17.75 0.57 31.00
C PHE A 242 17.58 -0.82 31.59
N ILE A 243 18.42 -1.76 31.14
CA ILE A 243 18.56 -3.09 31.75
C ILE A 243 19.97 -3.27 32.32
N ARG A 244 20.08 -4.15 33.31
CA ARG A 244 21.34 -4.71 33.80
C ARG A 244 21.49 -6.11 33.20
N VAL A 245 22.66 -6.41 32.64
CA VAL A 245 22.97 -7.76 32.12
C VAL A 245 24.34 -8.21 32.62
N ARG A 246 24.50 -9.51 32.87
CA ARG A 246 25.81 -10.08 33.18
C ARG A 246 26.54 -10.39 31.87
N GLN A 247 27.68 -9.76 31.64
CA GLN A 247 28.55 -10.00 30.49
C GLN A 247 29.99 -10.19 30.99
N ASP A 248 30.62 -11.32 30.66
CA ASP A 248 32.02 -11.59 31.00
C ASP A 248 32.33 -11.41 32.52
N ASN A 249 31.37 -11.81 33.36
CA ASN A 249 31.31 -11.57 34.82
C ASN A 249 31.25 -10.10 35.29
N VAL A 250 31.08 -9.15 34.38
CA VAL A 250 30.87 -7.73 34.69
C VAL A 250 29.40 -7.33 34.44
N THR A 251 28.75 -6.78 35.46
CA THR A 251 27.41 -6.19 35.33
C THR A 251 27.46 -4.97 34.41
N THR A 252 26.97 -5.13 33.19
CA THR A 252 26.98 -4.10 32.14
C THR A 252 25.59 -3.50 31.98
N ILE A 253 25.54 -2.17 31.82
CA ILE A 253 24.30 -1.41 31.63
C ILE A 253 24.07 -1.18 30.13
N TYR A 254 22.88 -1.54 29.65
CA TYR A 254 22.38 -1.09 28.35
C TYR A 254 21.16 -0.21 28.56
N VAL A 255 21.12 0.92 27.87
CA VAL A 255 19.97 1.83 27.86
C VAL A 255 19.10 1.51 26.65
N THR A 256 17.79 1.49 26.84
CA THR A 256 16.83 1.38 25.73
C THR A 256 16.84 2.67 24.91
N PHE A 257 16.16 2.68 23.76
CA PHE A 257 15.94 3.94 23.02
C PHE A 257 15.28 5.03 23.89
N SER A 258 14.39 4.66 24.83
CA SER A 258 13.82 5.60 25.82
C SER A 258 14.92 6.20 26.70
N GLY A 259 15.79 5.36 27.26
CA GLY A 259 16.90 5.81 28.10
C GLY A 259 17.87 6.74 27.36
N VAL A 260 18.20 6.45 26.10
CA VAL A 260 19.06 7.34 25.28
C VAL A 260 18.41 8.71 25.07
N VAL A 261 17.13 8.76 24.71
CA VAL A 261 16.39 10.03 24.56
C VAL A 261 16.33 10.78 25.90
N ARG A 262 16.02 10.10 27.00
CA ARG A 262 15.95 10.70 28.35
C ARG A 262 17.31 11.23 28.82
N LEU A 263 18.42 10.61 28.42
CA LEU A 263 19.78 11.08 28.67
C LEU A 263 20.13 12.32 27.83
N LEU A 264 19.74 12.36 26.55
CA LEU A 264 19.96 13.51 25.69
C LEU A 264 19.23 14.75 26.24
N TYR A 265 17.94 14.64 26.57
CA TYR A 265 17.17 15.73 27.18
C TYR A 265 17.69 16.21 28.55
N ARG A 266 18.45 15.39 29.28
CA ARG A 266 19.10 15.78 30.55
C ARG A 266 20.51 16.36 30.37
N SER A 267 21.14 16.14 29.23
CA SER A 267 22.52 16.53 28.98
C SER A 267 22.64 17.98 28.51
N ARG A 268 23.55 18.74 29.12
CA ARG A 268 23.77 20.17 28.79
C ARG A 268 24.73 20.40 27.61
N ARG A 269 25.16 19.34 26.93
CA ARG A 269 26.15 19.33 25.82
C ARG A 269 25.59 19.88 24.51
N ALA A 270 26.47 20.27 23.59
CA ALA A 270 26.07 20.86 22.30
C ALA A 270 25.29 19.86 21.42
N LEU A 271 25.84 18.68 21.10
CA LEU A 271 25.09 17.61 20.41
C LEU A 271 23.74 17.29 21.06
N ALA A 272 23.71 17.15 22.39
CA ALA A 272 22.49 16.84 23.13
C ALA A 272 21.44 17.96 23.02
N ARG A 273 21.85 19.24 23.09
CA ARG A 273 20.98 20.38 22.80
C ARG A 273 20.49 20.36 21.36
N ARG A 274 21.36 20.19 20.36
CA ARG A 274 20.94 20.10 18.94
C ARG A 274 19.89 19.00 18.74
N PHE A 275 20.06 17.84 19.39
CA PHE A 275 19.06 16.77 19.37
C PHE A 275 17.76 17.19 20.08
N THR A 276 17.83 17.79 21.27
CA THR A 276 16.65 18.27 22.01
C THR A 276 15.90 19.35 21.23
N ASP A 277 16.61 20.30 20.63
CA ASP A 277 16.05 21.38 19.82
C ASP A 277 15.36 20.79 18.57
N TRP A 278 16.04 19.91 17.82
CA TRP A 278 15.46 19.18 16.69
C TRP A 278 14.25 18.33 17.10
N ALA A 279 14.36 17.51 18.14
CA ALA A 279 13.28 16.64 18.58
C ALA A 279 12.08 17.46 19.09
N THR A 280 12.34 18.58 19.78
CA THR A 280 11.29 19.50 20.23
C THR A 280 10.64 20.22 19.05
N GLU A 281 11.39 20.66 18.05
CA GLU A 281 10.86 21.24 16.80
C GLU A 281 9.95 20.24 16.07
N LYS A 282 10.44 19.03 15.80
CA LYS A 282 9.69 18.00 15.06
C LYS A 282 8.47 17.49 15.85
N LEU A 283 8.56 17.39 17.19
CA LEU A 283 7.41 17.07 18.04
C LEU A 283 6.42 18.25 18.16
N PHE A 284 6.90 19.49 18.21
CA PHE A 284 6.07 20.69 18.22
C PHE A 284 5.28 20.80 16.92
N VAL A 285 5.93 20.65 15.76
CA VAL A 285 5.23 20.62 14.47
C VAL A 285 4.20 19.48 14.43
N LEU A 286 4.54 18.28 14.90
CA LEU A 286 3.62 17.14 14.95
C LEU A 286 2.40 17.34 15.88
N LYS A 287 2.50 18.21 16.90
CA LYS A 287 1.45 18.41 17.92
C LYS A 287 0.72 19.75 17.87
N ALA A 288 1.35 20.79 17.34
CA ALA A 288 0.90 22.18 17.36
C ALA A 288 1.18 22.93 16.05
N GLY A 289 1.94 22.36 15.11
CA GLY A 289 2.10 22.91 13.76
C GLY A 289 0.84 22.78 12.92
N ASP A 290 0.73 23.59 11.87
CA ASP A 290 -0.39 23.53 10.94
C ASP A 290 -0.30 22.33 9.97
N ASP A 291 -1.27 22.18 9.07
CA ASP A 291 -1.29 21.06 8.12
C ASP A 291 -0.18 21.14 7.05
N ASN A 292 0.34 22.34 6.74
CA ASN A 292 1.46 22.53 5.82
C ASN A 292 2.79 22.20 6.50
N ASP A 293 3.00 22.65 7.74
CA ASP A 293 4.18 22.28 8.52
C ASP A 293 4.18 20.77 8.78
N ARG A 294 3.03 20.16 9.10
CA ARG A 294 2.91 18.71 9.23
C ARG A 294 3.06 17.94 7.91
N ALA A 295 2.64 18.50 6.77
CA ALA A 295 2.91 17.93 5.45
C ALA A 295 4.37 18.07 5.01
N GLY A 296 5.02 19.18 5.36
CA GLY A 296 6.46 19.41 5.18
C GLY A 296 7.28 18.45 6.04
N LEU A 297 6.92 18.33 7.32
CA LEU A 297 7.48 17.34 8.25
C LEU A 297 7.29 15.90 7.74
N ALA A 298 6.12 15.57 7.19
CA ALA A 298 5.89 14.27 6.57
C ALA A 298 6.74 14.08 5.29
N GLY A 299 6.95 15.15 4.50
CA GLY A 299 7.87 15.17 3.36
C GLY A 299 9.32 14.90 3.79
N ASP A 300 9.78 15.57 4.84
CA ASP A 300 11.11 15.40 5.44
C ASP A 300 11.29 13.98 6.01
N ILE A 301 10.37 13.52 6.87
CA ILE A 301 10.45 12.22 7.58
C ILE A 301 10.31 11.04 6.62
N LEU A 302 9.37 11.11 5.68
CA LEU A 302 9.13 10.02 4.72
C LEU A 302 10.06 10.13 3.49
N GLY A 303 10.88 11.19 3.40
CA GLY A 303 11.69 11.52 2.21
C GLY A 303 10.86 11.70 0.94
N VAL A 304 9.58 12.09 1.07
CA VAL A 304 8.53 11.99 0.06
C VAL A 304 8.58 13.19 -0.90
N PRO A 305 9.08 13.04 -2.15
CA PRO A 305 9.23 14.15 -3.09
C PRO A 305 8.04 14.19 -4.07
N LEU A 306 8.17 15.02 -5.11
CA LEU A 306 7.38 14.94 -6.36
C LEU A 306 7.13 13.50 -6.84
N GLN A 307 8.05 12.57 -6.55
CA GLN A 307 7.96 11.15 -6.92
C GLN A 307 6.79 10.39 -6.25
N THR A 308 6.32 10.80 -5.07
CA THR A 308 5.15 10.19 -4.42
C THR A 308 3.85 10.74 -4.98
N ALA A 309 3.81 12.03 -5.32
CA ALA A 309 2.72 12.57 -6.15
C ALA A 309 2.65 11.81 -7.49
N LEU A 310 3.78 11.59 -8.18
CA LEU A 310 3.84 10.73 -9.37
C LEU A 310 3.37 9.30 -9.08
N THR A 311 3.62 8.73 -7.89
CA THR A 311 3.17 7.38 -7.52
C THR A 311 1.65 7.31 -7.29
N ILE A 312 1.06 8.32 -6.63
CA ILE A 312 -0.40 8.43 -6.46
C ILE A 312 -1.07 8.63 -7.83
N LEU A 313 -0.50 9.50 -8.68
CA LEU A 313 -1.00 9.79 -10.02
C LEU A 313 -0.83 8.61 -10.99
N ASN A 314 0.25 7.82 -10.88
CA ASN A 314 0.45 6.58 -11.65
C ASN A 314 -0.41 5.41 -11.15
N LYS A 315 -0.87 5.44 -9.88
CA LYS A 315 -1.86 4.49 -9.35
C LYS A 315 -3.28 4.79 -9.80
N CYS A 316 -3.54 5.93 -10.46
CA CYS A 316 -4.79 6.14 -11.16
C CYS A 316 -4.79 5.29 -12.46
N PRO A 317 -5.66 4.27 -12.60
CA PRO A 317 -5.57 3.31 -13.71
C PRO A 317 -6.12 3.86 -15.03
N LEU A 318 -6.64 5.10 -15.04
CA LEU A 318 -7.27 5.74 -16.20
C LEU A 318 -6.47 6.98 -16.62
N PRO A 319 -6.26 7.21 -17.92
CA PRO A 319 -5.66 8.44 -18.42
C PRO A 319 -6.67 9.58 -18.34
N CYS A 320 -6.84 10.16 -17.16
CA CYS A 320 -7.75 11.28 -16.94
C CYS A 320 -7.30 12.53 -17.73
N ALA A 321 -8.29 13.27 -18.23
CA ALA A 321 -8.09 14.61 -18.74
C ALA A 321 -8.05 15.60 -17.58
N GLN A 322 -7.09 16.52 -17.61
CA GLN A 322 -6.90 17.48 -16.54
C GLN A 322 -6.14 18.75 -16.95
N VAL A 323 -6.47 19.87 -16.29
CA VAL A 323 -5.73 21.14 -16.35
C VAL A 323 -4.95 21.28 -15.04
N TYR A 324 -3.62 21.37 -15.11
CA TYR A 324 -2.74 21.43 -13.92
C TYR A 324 -2.09 22.80 -13.73
N LEU A 325 -1.63 23.04 -12.50
CA LEU A 325 -0.80 24.16 -12.07
C LEU A 325 0.48 23.63 -11.42
N LEU A 326 1.62 24.11 -11.89
CA LEU A 326 2.94 23.85 -11.32
C LEU A 326 3.57 25.17 -10.85
N THR A 327 4.37 25.16 -9.77
CA THR A 327 5.38 26.21 -9.56
C THR A 327 6.67 25.79 -10.25
N LEU A 328 7.44 26.78 -10.71
CA LEU A 328 8.82 26.60 -11.18
C LEU A 328 9.86 27.15 -10.18
N GLY A 329 9.43 27.94 -9.20
CA GLY A 329 10.29 28.63 -8.22
C GLY A 329 9.89 30.10 -8.06
N THR A 330 10.66 30.86 -7.27
CA THR A 330 10.47 32.31 -7.12
C THR A 330 11.20 33.10 -8.21
N VAL A 331 10.72 34.30 -8.53
CA VAL A 331 11.30 35.16 -9.55
C VAL A 331 12.76 35.47 -9.27
N GLY A 332 13.15 35.79 -8.03
CA GLY A 332 14.56 36.09 -7.71
C GLY A 332 15.53 34.95 -8.01
N LYS A 333 15.06 33.69 -7.93
CA LYS A 333 15.86 32.51 -8.31
C LYS A 333 15.90 32.29 -9.83
N LEU A 334 14.91 32.79 -10.56
CA LEU A 334 14.66 32.48 -11.98
C LEU A 334 14.87 33.65 -12.94
N ARG A 335 15.05 34.88 -12.43
CA ARG A 335 15.09 36.13 -13.22
C ARG A 335 16.14 36.08 -14.32
N GLU A 336 17.34 35.62 -13.97
CA GLU A 336 18.44 35.38 -14.91
C GLU A 336 18.17 34.16 -15.82
N THR A 337 17.84 33.01 -15.23
CA THR A 337 17.84 31.72 -15.93
C THR A 337 16.62 31.50 -16.83
N MET A 338 15.57 32.31 -16.64
CA MET A 338 14.38 32.38 -17.50
C MET A 338 14.19 33.75 -18.18
N THR A 339 15.20 34.64 -18.14
CA THR A 339 15.19 35.97 -18.80
C THR A 339 13.92 36.80 -18.51
N ILE A 340 13.52 36.87 -17.23
CA ILE A 340 12.25 37.47 -16.80
C ILE A 340 12.32 38.99 -16.88
N ALA A 341 11.69 39.55 -17.90
CA ALA A 341 11.71 40.98 -18.25
C ALA A 341 10.56 41.79 -17.63
N ASN A 342 9.75 41.18 -16.77
CA ASN A 342 8.69 41.89 -16.05
C ASN A 342 9.30 42.70 -14.90
N ALA A 343 9.44 44.01 -15.10
CA ALA A 343 9.99 44.95 -14.12
C ALA A 343 9.08 45.13 -12.88
N ASN A 344 7.78 44.86 -13.00
CA ASN A 344 6.81 44.95 -11.89
C ASN A 344 6.81 43.68 -11.02
N ALA A 345 7.46 42.60 -11.45
CA ALA A 345 7.56 41.38 -10.66
C ALA A 345 8.66 41.52 -9.59
N ALA A 346 8.28 41.48 -8.31
CA ALA A 346 9.24 41.38 -7.20
C ALA A 346 9.85 39.98 -7.11
N ASP A 347 10.98 39.84 -6.40
CA ASP A 347 11.76 38.58 -6.37
C ASP A 347 11.12 37.44 -5.56
N ASP A 348 10.15 37.77 -4.70
CA ASP A 348 9.32 36.83 -3.93
C ASP A 348 8.13 36.27 -4.73
N HIS A 349 7.75 36.92 -5.85
CA HIS A 349 6.69 36.43 -6.73
C HIS A 349 7.02 35.01 -7.24
N ILE A 350 5.98 34.22 -7.50
CA ILE A 350 6.09 32.82 -7.89
C ILE A 350 5.91 32.70 -9.41
N VAL A 351 6.87 32.06 -10.07
CA VAL A 351 6.74 31.68 -11.48
C VAL A 351 5.93 30.38 -11.53
N VAL A 352 4.76 30.42 -12.16
CA VAL A 352 3.86 29.28 -12.29
C VAL A 352 3.68 28.84 -13.73
N LYS A 353 3.39 27.56 -13.94
CA LYS A 353 3.02 27.00 -15.25
C LYS A 353 1.66 26.32 -15.21
N ILE A 354 0.82 26.70 -16.16
CA ILE A 354 -0.48 26.08 -16.48
C ILE A 354 -0.30 25.09 -17.65
N GLY A 355 -1.20 24.12 -17.77
CA GLY A 355 -1.43 23.42 -19.03
C GLY A 355 -2.42 22.26 -18.91
N ALA A 356 -2.90 21.77 -20.05
CA ALA A 356 -3.73 20.57 -20.15
C ALA A 356 -2.90 19.28 -20.39
N THR A 357 -3.53 18.13 -20.13
CA THR A 357 -3.11 16.78 -20.58
C THR A 357 -4.31 15.83 -20.62
N THR A 358 -4.36 14.94 -21.62
CA THR A 358 -5.29 13.79 -21.72
C THR A 358 -4.63 12.46 -21.35
N ARG A 359 -3.39 12.49 -20.85
CA ARG A 359 -2.55 11.31 -20.55
C ARG A 359 -2.16 11.24 -19.07
N GLY A 360 -2.98 11.83 -18.20
CA GLY A 360 -2.70 12.03 -16.79
C GLY A 360 -1.57 13.03 -16.51
N ALA A 361 -1.52 13.49 -15.26
CA ALA A 361 -0.50 14.39 -14.73
C ALA A 361 0.90 13.82 -14.84
N ALA A 362 1.10 12.57 -14.41
CA ALA A 362 2.42 12.01 -14.15
C ALA A 362 3.31 11.98 -15.40
N THR A 363 2.75 11.58 -16.54
CA THR A 363 3.38 11.64 -17.87
C THR A 363 3.85 13.07 -18.17
N ARG A 364 2.96 14.05 -18.01
CA ARG A 364 3.19 15.45 -18.40
C ARG A 364 4.13 16.19 -17.44
N ILE A 365 4.09 15.88 -16.15
CA ILE A 365 5.06 16.34 -15.14
C ILE A 365 6.45 15.78 -15.46
N SER A 366 6.54 14.52 -15.89
CA SER A 366 7.81 13.90 -16.31
C SER A 366 8.38 14.55 -17.56
N GLU A 367 7.54 14.88 -18.56
CA GLU A 367 7.93 15.70 -19.71
C GLU A 367 8.44 17.09 -19.27
N HIS A 368 7.75 17.78 -18.35
CA HIS A 368 8.18 19.08 -17.83
C HIS A 368 9.48 18.99 -17.03
N ARG A 369 9.72 17.91 -16.27
CA ARG A 369 11.00 17.64 -15.58
C ARG A 369 12.15 17.45 -16.57
N LEU A 370 11.91 16.80 -17.71
CA LEU A 370 12.91 16.63 -18.77
C LEU A 370 13.14 17.90 -19.61
N GLY A 371 12.17 18.82 -19.65
CA GLY A 371 12.27 20.12 -20.32
C GLY A 371 12.68 21.25 -19.38
N LEU A 372 11.72 21.77 -18.61
CA LEU A 372 11.88 22.90 -17.69
C LEU A 372 12.79 22.58 -16.50
N GLY A 373 12.76 21.34 -16.00
CA GLY A 373 13.61 20.89 -14.89
C GLY A 373 15.11 20.82 -15.21
N ARG A 374 15.52 21.14 -16.43
CA ARG A 374 16.93 21.34 -16.82
C ARG A 374 17.38 22.81 -16.74
N ILE A 375 16.47 23.75 -16.53
CA ILE A 375 16.79 25.16 -16.36
C ILE A 375 17.34 25.35 -14.94
N LYS A 376 18.50 26.02 -14.82
CA LYS A 376 19.13 26.28 -13.53
C LYS A 376 18.17 27.02 -12.59
N ASN A 377 18.15 26.60 -11.33
CA ASN A 377 17.30 27.10 -10.24
C ASN A 377 15.79 26.80 -10.35
N VAL A 378 15.33 26.00 -11.33
CA VAL A 378 13.91 25.56 -11.38
C VAL A 378 13.63 24.47 -10.35
N ASP A 379 12.68 24.75 -9.46
CA ASP A 379 12.07 23.83 -8.49
C ASP A 379 10.63 23.52 -8.93
N LEU A 380 10.46 22.39 -9.62
CA LEU A 380 9.19 21.92 -10.17
C LEU A 380 8.32 21.26 -9.09
N ARG A 381 7.34 22.01 -8.58
CA ARG A 381 6.32 21.48 -7.65
C ARG A 381 4.96 21.44 -8.32
N PHE A 382 4.19 20.38 -8.05
CA PHE A 382 2.79 20.29 -8.46
C PHE A 382 1.93 20.97 -7.39
N VAL A 383 1.10 21.95 -7.80
CA VAL A 383 0.22 22.68 -6.87
C VAL A 383 -1.16 22.06 -6.87
N LYS A 384 -1.78 21.97 -8.06
CA LYS A 384 -3.20 21.57 -8.18
C LYS A 384 -3.51 21.07 -9.58
N ALA A 385 -4.61 20.34 -9.71
CA ALA A 385 -5.22 20.08 -11.01
C ALA A 385 -6.74 20.03 -10.92
N ILE A 386 -7.38 20.49 -11.99
CA ILE A 386 -8.79 20.26 -12.29
C ILE A 386 -8.87 18.97 -13.11
N TRP A 387 -9.45 17.92 -12.52
CA TRP A 387 -9.86 16.70 -13.21
C TRP A 387 -11.15 17.01 -13.98
N THR A 388 -11.24 16.65 -15.25
CA THR A 388 -12.33 17.05 -16.16
C THR A 388 -12.61 15.96 -17.17
N ASP A 389 -13.81 15.98 -17.76
CA ASP A 389 -14.08 15.21 -18.96
C ASP A 389 -13.14 15.65 -20.13
N PRO A 390 -12.62 14.74 -20.96
CA PRO A 390 -11.81 15.08 -22.13
C PRO A 390 -12.47 16.05 -23.12
N LEU A 391 -13.80 16.07 -23.22
CA LEU A 391 -14.58 16.99 -24.06
C LEU A 391 -14.58 18.42 -23.50
N LEU A 392 -14.51 18.58 -22.17
CA LEU A 392 -14.49 19.87 -21.48
C LEU A 392 -13.07 20.41 -21.26
N LEU A 393 -12.03 19.58 -21.44
CA LEU A 393 -10.63 19.89 -21.13
C LEU A 393 -10.15 21.22 -21.71
N PHE A 394 -10.36 21.47 -23.01
CA PHE A 394 -9.88 22.69 -23.66
C PHE A 394 -10.72 23.91 -23.30
N THR A 395 -12.00 23.74 -22.98
CA THR A 395 -12.87 24.81 -22.46
C THR A 395 -12.40 25.23 -21.07
N CYS A 396 -12.12 24.26 -20.20
CA CYS A 396 -11.52 24.50 -18.89
C CYS A 396 -10.15 25.16 -18.99
N GLU A 397 -9.26 24.68 -19.88
CA GLU A 397 -7.94 25.27 -20.06
C GLU A 397 -8.01 26.70 -20.59
N ALA A 398 -8.94 26.98 -21.51
CA ALA A 398 -9.16 28.32 -22.06
C ALA A 398 -9.66 29.29 -20.98
N GLU A 399 -10.63 28.90 -20.16
CA GLU A 399 -11.15 29.76 -19.07
C GLU A 399 -10.09 30.04 -17.99
N VAL A 400 -9.32 29.01 -17.62
CA VAL A 400 -8.17 29.17 -16.71
C VAL A 400 -7.12 30.12 -17.31
N LYS A 401 -6.72 29.91 -18.57
CA LYS A 401 -5.75 30.80 -19.25
C LYS A 401 -6.29 32.23 -19.39
N GLN A 402 -7.58 32.41 -19.68
CA GLN A 402 -8.22 33.73 -19.79
C GLN A 402 -8.20 34.49 -18.46
N TYR A 403 -8.43 33.82 -17.33
CA TYR A 403 -8.34 34.45 -16.01
C TYR A 403 -6.92 34.94 -15.69
N PHE A 404 -5.89 34.16 -16.01
CA PHE A 404 -4.50 34.62 -15.81
C PHE A 404 -4.10 35.73 -16.81
N GLN A 405 -4.68 35.74 -18.01
CA GLN A 405 -4.42 36.76 -19.03
C GLN A 405 -5.11 38.10 -18.77
N SER A 406 -6.21 38.14 -18.02
CA SER A 406 -6.84 39.42 -17.61
C SER A 406 -6.02 40.18 -16.55
N HIS A 407 -5.11 39.50 -15.86
CA HIS A 407 -4.20 40.10 -14.88
C HIS A 407 -2.90 40.55 -15.58
N ALA A 408 -2.90 41.77 -16.14
CA ALA A 408 -1.83 42.28 -16.99
C ALA A 408 -0.41 42.30 -16.35
N ASP A 409 -0.34 42.44 -15.02
CA ASP A 409 0.92 42.38 -14.25
C ASP A 409 1.45 40.95 -14.08
N TRP A 410 0.60 39.92 -14.20
CA TRP A 410 0.98 38.51 -14.04
C TRP A 410 1.60 37.90 -15.30
N ILE A 411 1.59 38.63 -16.42
CA ILE A 411 2.09 38.15 -17.71
C ILE A 411 3.61 37.89 -17.64
N PHE A 412 4.03 36.68 -18.00
CA PHE A 412 5.45 36.34 -18.13
C PHE A 412 6.04 37.01 -19.38
N ARG A 413 6.73 38.13 -19.19
CA ARG A 413 7.45 38.85 -20.25
C ARG A 413 8.90 38.34 -20.33
N HIS A 414 9.35 38.01 -21.54
CA HIS A 414 10.69 37.48 -21.81
C HIS A 414 11.48 38.44 -22.72
N SER A 415 12.71 38.79 -22.36
CA SER A 415 13.53 39.74 -23.14
C SER A 415 14.37 39.09 -24.24
N GLY A 416 14.57 37.77 -24.18
CA GLY A 416 15.37 37.01 -25.16
C GLY A 416 14.61 36.59 -26.43
N TRP A 417 15.37 36.30 -27.48
CA TRP A 417 14.90 35.72 -28.75
C TRP A 417 15.21 34.22 -28.79
N GLU A 418 14.25 33.40 -29.21
CA GLU A 418 14.45 31.95 -29.39
C GLU A 418 14.72 31.63 -30.87
N THR A 419 15.78 30.85 -31.13
CA THR A 419 16.04 30.28 -32.45
C THR A 419 15.31 28.95 -32.57
N TRP A 420 14.34 28.86 -33.49
CA TRP A 420 13.51 27.68 -33.69
C TRP A 420 14.20 26.61 -34.55
N ARG A 421 13.62 25.40 -34.60
CA ARG A 421 14.15 24.27 -35.40
C ARG A 421 14.16 24.50 -36.92
N ASP A 422 13.53 25.57 -37.40
CA ASP A 422 13.61 26.07 -38.78
C ASP A 422 14.75 27.09 -38.99
N GLY A 423 15.63 27.28 -38.00
CA GLY A 423 16.71 28.26 -38.00
C GLY A 423 16.26 29.70 -37.77
N LYS A 424 14.96 29.98 -37.69
CA LYS A 424 14.45 31.35 -37.57
C LYS A 424 14.51 31.81 -36.12
N ARG A 425 15.16 32.94 -35.89
CA ARG A 425 14.94 33.73 -34.68
C ARG A 425 13.52 34.26 -34.68
N ARG A 426 12.79 33.94 -33.62
CA ARG A 426 11.51 34.55 -33.26
C ARG A 426 11.74 35.30 -31.93
N PRO A 427 10.93 36.31 -31.57
CA PRO A 427 10.82 36.66 -30.16
C PRO A 427 10.53 35.35 -29.40
N ALA A 428 11.10 35.13 -28.21
CA ALA A 428 10.74 33.96 -27.42
C ALA A 428 9.23 34.02 -27.18
N SER A 429 8.48 33.22 -27.94
CA SER A 429 7.07 33.51 -28.17
C SER A 429 6.36 33.46 -26.84
N GLU A 430 5.68 34.57 -26.48
CA GLU A 430 5.11 34.81 -25.15
C GLU A 430 4.59 33.51 -24.59
N ARG A 431 5.26 33.01 -23.54
CA ARG A 431 4.99 31.68 -23.02
C ARG A 431 3.66 31.74 -22.27
N SER A 432 2.56 31.76 -23.01
CA SER A 432 1.16 32.00 -22.60
C SER A 432 0.56 30.90 -21.71
N GLU A 433 1.44 30.03 -21.21
CA GLU A 433 1.20 28.99 -20.25
C GLU A 433 2.05 29.17 -18.98
N ILE A 434 2.88 30.22 -18.90
CA ILE A 434 3.73 30.59 -17.77
C ILE A 434 3.32 31.99 -17.33
N PHE A 435 3.18 32.17 -16.03
CA PHE A 435 2.75 33.43 -15.41
C PHE A 435 3.60 33.72 -14.17
N VAL A 436 3.57 34.97 -13.70
CA VAL A 436 4.30 35.44 -12.54
C VAL A 436 3.32 36.04 -11.55
N ILE A 437 2.89 35.25 -10.56
CA ILE A 437 1.88 35.69 -9.59
C ILE A 437 2.55 36.16 -8.29
N PRO A 438 2.04 37.20 -7.61
CA PRO A 438 2.47 37.54 -6.26
C PRO A 438 2.23 36.33 -5.33
N ALA A 439 3.14 36.04 -4.41
CA ALA A 439 3.05 34.83 -3.58
C ALA A 439 1.72 34.71 -2.82
N LYS A 440 1.20 35.83 -2.32
CA LYS A 440 -0.10 35.96 -1.65
C LYS A 440 -1.31 35.54 -2.50
N GLU A 441 -1.21 35.57 -3.83
CA GLU A 441 -2.32 35.22 -4.73
C GLU A 441 -2.35 33.73 -5.08
N LEU A 442 -1.35 32.94 -4.65
CA LEU A 442 -1.33 31.50 -4.86
C LEU A 442 -2.58 30.84 -4.25
N ASP A 443 -3.02 31.28 -3.07
CA ASP A 443 -4.23 30.75 -2.42
C ASP A 443 -5.52 31.20 -3.10
N THR A 444 -5.56 32.42 -3.63
CA THR A 444 -6.66 32.91 -4.49
C THR A 444 -6.79 32.00 -5.71
N VAL A 445 -5.67 31.71 -6.38
CA VAL A 445 -5.59 30.79 -7.52
C VAL A 445 -5.97 29.35 -7.13
N GLN A 446 -5.53 28.85 -5.98
CA GLN A 446 -5.87 27.50 -5.53
C GLN A 446 -7.37 27.33 -5.28
N LYS A 447 -8.05 28.34 -4.74
CA LYS A 447 -9.50 28.36 -4.52
C LYS A 447 -10.28 28.47 -5.84
N LEU A 448 -9.75 29.19 -6.83
CA LEU A 448 -10.31 29.20 -8.18
C LEU A 448 -10.18 27.85 -8.88
N TYR A 449 -9.08 27.11 -8.65
CA TYR A 449 -8.97 25.71 -9.10
C TYR A 449 -10.01 24.79 -8.45
N ASP A 450 -10.48 25.04 -7.22
CA ASP A 450 -11.62 24.31 -6.64
C ASP A 450 -12.95 24.69 -7.29
N ALA A 451 -13.17 25.99 -7.55
CA ALA A 451 -14.37 26.46 -8.25
C ALA A 451 -14.45 25.90 -9.69
N TRP A 452 -13.32 25.86 -10.40
CA TRP A 452 -13.21 25.19 -11.70
C TRP A 452 -13.34 23.67 -11.58
N GLN A 453 -12.86 23.04 -10.50
CA GLN A 453 -13.08 21.61 -10.26
C GLN A 453 -14.57 21.28 -10.05
N ALA A 454 -15.32 22.14 -9.33
CA ALA A 454 -16.76 21.98 -9.19
C ALA A 454 -17.51 22.21 -10.52
N LYS A 455 -17.06 23.16 -11.34
CA LYS A 455 -17.68 23.53 -12.63
C LYS A 455 -17.39 22.54 -13.77
N PHE A 456 -16.17 22.03 -13.87
CA PHE A 456 -15.71 21.19 -14.99
C PHE A 456 -15.49 19.71 -14.61
N GLY A 457 -15.57 19.35 -13.32
CA GLY A 457 -15.40 17.97 -12.86
C GLY A 457 -16.42 16.99 -13.42
N GLY A 458 -17.66 17.44 -13.64
CA GLY A 458 -18.75 16.61 -14.17
C GLY A 458 -18.86 15.26 -13.42
N GLY A 459 -18.96 14.17 -14.18
CA GLY A 459 -19.04 12.81 -13.61
C GLY A 459 -17.83 12.38 -12.77
N TYR A 460 -16.69 13.07 -12.82
CA TYR A 460 -15.57 12.79 -11.90
C TYR A 460 -15.93 13.18 -10.45
N ALA A 461 -16.72 14.24 -10.24
CA ALA A 461 -17.19 14.62 -8.91
C ALA A 461 -18.17 13.58 -8.33
N ASP A 462 -19.00 12.96 -9.17
CA ASP A 462 -19.92 11.90 -8.73
C ASP A 462 -19.22 10.55 -8.54
N LEU A 463 -18.18 10.26 -9.33
CA LEU A 463 -17.26 9.13 -9.09
C LEU A 463 -16.51 9.28 -7.77
N LEU A 464 -16.06 10.49 -7.40
CA LEU A 464 -15.44 10.74 -6.09
C LEU A 464 -16.41 10.44 -4.94
N LYS A 465 -17.62 11.03 -4.94
CA LYS A 465 -18.68 10.74 -3.94
C LYS A 465 -18.99 9.24 -3.84
N THR A 466 -19.03 8.55 -4.99
CA THR A 466 -19.30 7.11 -5.06
C THR A 466 -18.15 6.30 -4.44
N ASN A 467 -16.90 6.71 -4.67
CA ASN A 467 -15.72 6.07 -4.10
C ASN A 467 -15.61 6.33 -2.59
N GLU A 468 -15.92 7.54 -2.12
CA GLU A 468 -16.04 7.89 -0.70
C GLU A 468 -17.11 7.01 0.00
N ALA A 469 -18.30 6.89 -0.59
CA ALA A 469 -19.37 6.04 -0.08
C ALA A 469 -18.99 4.55 -0.06
N LEU A 470 -18.26 4.06 -1.06
CA LEU A 470 -17.76 2.68 -1.10
C LEU A 470 -16.66 2.42 -0.07
N GLN A 471 -15.76 3.38 0.17
CA GLN A 471 -14.74 3.29 1.22
C GLN A 471 -15.37 3.27 2.61
N GLU A 472 -16.39 4.09 2.86
CA GLU A 472 -17.15 4.09 4.11
C GLU A 472 -17.93 2.78 4.30
N ALA A 473 -18.55 2.24 3.23
CA ALA A 473 -19.21 0.94 3.27
C ALA A 473 -18.23 -0.21 3.58
N LEU A 474 -17.01 -0.17 3.03
CA LEU A 474 -15.94 -1.13 3.36
C LEU A 474 -15.45 -0.97 4.80
N ARG A 475 -15.31 0.27 5.30
CA ARG A 475 -14.95 0.55 6.70
C ARG A 475 -15.99 -0.02 7.66
N GLN A 476 -17.28 0.21 7.39
CA GLN A 476 -18.37 -0.33 8.19
C GLN A 476 -18.45 -1.86 8.09
N LYS A 477 -18.20 -2.45 6.91
CA LYS A 477 -18.12 -3.91 6.76
C LYS A 477 -17.01 -4.51 7.63
N GLY A 478 -15.80 -3.94 7.62
CA GLY A 478 -14.69 -4.40 8.46
C GLY A 478 -14.98 -4.30 9.97
N ILE A 479 -15.72 -3.27 10.40
CA ILE A 479 -16.21 -3.15 11.79
C ILE A 479 -17.22 -4.26 12.10
N ASN A 480 -18.17 -4.53 11.20
CA ASN A 480 -19.15 -5.60 11.39
C ASN A 480 -18.48 -6.98 11.46
N GLU A 481 -17.45 -7.23 10.63
CA GLU A 481 -16.67 -8.47 10.64
C GLU A 481 -15.87 -8.64 11.94
N ALA A 482 -15.29 -7.57 12.48
CA ALA A 482 -14.62 -7.60 13.79
C ALA A 482 -15.60 -7.89 14.94
N VAL A 483 -16.76 -7.23 14.97
CA VAL A 483 -17.81 -7.48 15.98
C VAL A 483 -18.34 -8.92 15.90
N LEU A 484 -18.51 -9.47 14.70
CA LEU A 484 -18.88 -10.87 14.51
C LEU A 484 -17.80 -11.85 15.01
N ALA A 485 -16.52 -11.52 14.81
CA ALA A 485 -15.41 -12.31 15.35
C ALA A 485 -15.39 -12.29 16.90
N ASP A 486 -15.60 -11.14 17.54
CA ASP A 486 -15.68 -11.05 19.00
C ASP A 486 -16.86 -11.82 19.58
N VAL A 487 -18.04 -11.74 18.96
CA VAL A 487 -19.22 -12.55 19.34
C VAL A 487 -18.94 -14.05 19.16
N HIS A 488 -18.20 -14.45 18.13
CA HIS A 488 -17.78 -15.84 17.93
C HIS A 488 -16.79 -16.30 19.01
N ASN A 489 -15.80 -15.47 19.34
CA ASN A 489 -14.80 -15.74 20.37
C ASN A 489 -15.43 -15.90 21.76
N GLU A 490 -16.42 -15.06 22.11
CA GLU A 490 -17.13 -15.18 23.39
C GLU A 490 -18.02 -16.44 23.46
N ARG A 491 -18.59 -16.85 22.32
CA ARG A 491 -19.31 -18.14 22.21
C ARG A 491 -18.38 -19.35 22.32
N ILE A 492 -17.13 -19.26 21.85
CA ILE A 492 -16.10 -20.28 22.10
C ILE A 492 -15.77 -20.35 23.59
N ARG A 493 -15.39 -19.22 24.22
CA ARG A 493 -15.09 -19.15 25.67
C ARG A 493 -16.20 -19.73 26.54
N SER A 494 -17.46 -19.42 26.21
CA SER A 494 -18.63 -19.96 26.90
C SER A 494 -18.67 -21.50 26.86
N ARG A 495 -18.41 -22.09 25.68
CA ARG A 495 -18.34 -23.54 25.50
C ARG A 495 -17.12 -24.17 26.16
N ASP A 496 -15.97 -23.50 26.17
CA ASP A 496 -14.78 -24.00 26.88
C ASP A 496 -15.03 -24.09 28.40
N ILE A 497 -15.81 -23.15 28.96
CA ILE A 497 -16.25 -23.18 30.36
C ILE A 497 -17.21 -24.35 30.62
N GLU A 498 -18.18 -24.60 29.72
CA GLU A 498 -19.10 -25.76 29.77
C GLU A 498 -18.34 -27.09 29.69
N ILE A 499 -17.42 -27.23 28.74
CA ILE A 499 -16.56 -28.42 28.56
C ILE A 499 -15.69 -28.64 29.80
N ALA A 500 -15.07 -27.59 30.33
CA ALA A 500 -14.28 -27.67 31.55
C ALA A 500 -15.12 -28.03 32.79
N ALA A 501 -16.41 -27.66 32.84
CA ALA A 501 -17.34 -28.12 33.87
C ALA A 501 -17.65 -29.62 33.73
N CYS A 502 -17.97 -30.07 32.51
CA CYS A 502 -18.23 -31.47 32.21
C CYS A 502 -17.01 -32.37 32.54
N HIS A 503 -15.79 -31.94 32.19
CA HIS A 503 -14.55 -32.64 32.57
C HIS A 503 -14.35 -32.74 34.09
N ARG A 504 -14.70 -31.70 34.87
CA ARG A 504 -14.66 -31.76 36.35
C ARG A 504 -15.68 -32.74 36.92
N GLU A 505 -16.84 -32.87 36.28
CA GLU A 505 -17.90 -33.79 36.68
C GLU A 505 -17.53 -35.26 36.38
N ILE A 506 -17.00 -35.53 35.18
CA ILE A 506 -16.46 -36.84 34.78
C ILE A 506 -15.36 -37.28 35.74
N ALA A 507 -14.34 -36.43 35.93
CA ALA A 507 -13.26 -36.69 36.89
C ALA A 507 -13.75 -36.78 38.35
N GLY A 508 -14.99 -36.35 38.66
CA GLY A 508 -15.68 -36.63 39.93
C GLY A 508 -16.20 -38.05 39.99
N ARG A 509 -16.94 -38.49 38.97
CA ARG A 509 -17.46 -39.87 38.84
C ARG A 509 -16.34 -40.91 38.83
N ASP A 510 -15.23 -40.65 38.14
CA ASP A 510 -14.09 -41.58 38.07
C ASP A 510 -13.48 -41.84 39.46
N ARG A 511 -13.43 -40.80 40.32
CA ARG A 511 -12.98 -40.93 41.72
C ARG A 511 -13.99 -41.69 42.57
N GLU A 512 -15.29 -41.57 42.32
CA GLU A 512 -16.32 -42.33 43.00
C GLU A 512 -16.27 -43.82 42.62
N ILE A 513 -16.14 -44.13 41.33
CA ILE A 513 -15.99 -45.49 40.80
C ILE A 513 -14.73 -46.14 41.39
N ALA A 514 -13.59 -45.45 41.34
CA ALA A 514 -12.34 -45.93 41.95
C ALA A 514 -12.41 -46.06 43.48
N GLY A 515 -13.36 -45.42 44.16
CA GLY A 515 -13.70 -45.67 45.56
C GLY A 515 -14.44 -46.99 45.73
N ARG A 516 -15.55 -47.17 45.00
CA ARG A 516 -16.38 -48.38 45.01
C ARG A 516 -15.59 -49.64 44.61
N ASP A 517 -14.64 -49.53 43.69
CA ASP A 517 -13.78 -50.64 43.29
C ASP A 517 -12.83 -51.09 44.41
N ARG A 518 -12.34 -50.16 45.25
CA ARG A 518 -11.53 -50.49 46.45
C ARG A 518 -12.38 -51.16 47.52
N GLU A 519 -13.60 -50.67 47.76
CA GLU A 519 -14.56 -51.31 48.67
C GLU A 519 -14.90 -52.74 48.19
N SER A 520 -15.14 -52.91 46.89
CA SER A 520 -15.36 -54.22 46.25
C SER A 520 -14.16 -55.16 46.41
N ALA A 521 -12.92 -54.64 46.30
CA ALA A 521 -11.71 -55.42 46.52
C ALA A 521 -11.54 -55.85 48.00
N LEU A 522 -11.78 -54.94 48.95
CA LEU A 522 -11.74 -55.24 50.39
C LEU A 522 -12.82 -56.26 50.80
N LEU A 523 -14.03 -56.14 50.25
CA LEU A 523 -15.10 -57.12 50.47
C LEU A 523 -14.73 -58.51 49.95
N LYS A 524 -14.11 -58.60 48.76
CA LYS A 524 -13.59 -59.87 48.23
C LYS A 524 -12.50 -60.47 49.11
N GLN A 525 -11.61 -59.64 49.65
CA GLN A 525 -10.57 -60.09 50.60
C GLN A 525 -11.19 -60.64 51.90
N HIS A 526 -12.19 -59.96 52.47
CA HIS A 526 -12.89 -60.43 53.67
C HIS A 526 -13.67 -61.73 53.42
N ILE A 527 -14.26 -61.91 52.23
CA ILE A 527 -14.92 -63.16 51.83
C ILE A 527 -13.88 -64.30 51.77
N SER A 528 -12.75 -64.12 51.09
CA SER A 528 -11.67 -65.12 51.02
C SER A 528 -11.15 -65.52 52.41
N GLN A 529 -10.97 -64.55 53.31
CA GLN A 529 -10.56 -64.82 54.70
C GLN A 529 -11.62 -65.57 55.50
N ALA A 530 -12.91 -65.31 55.27
CA ALA A 530 -14.00 -66.04 55.90
C ALA A 530 -14.11 -67.49 55.36
N GLU A 531 -13.83 -67.70 54.08
CA GLU A 531 -13.75 -69.03 53.45
C GLU A 531 -12.56 -69.85 53.99
N GLU A 532 -11.38 -69.24 54.11
CA GLU A 532 -10.20 -69.85 54.76
C GLU A 532 -10.48 -70.27 56.22
N LEU A 533 -11.06 -69.35 57.03
CA LEU A 533 -11.45 -69.64 58.41
C LEU A 533 -12.53 -70.73 58.51
N HIS A 534 -13.46 -70.77 57.55
CA HIS A 534 -14.46 -71.84 57.48
C HIS A 534 -13.81 -73.19 57.16
N GLN A 535 -12.93 -73.25 56.16
CA GLN A 535 -12.23 -74.47 55.78
C GLN A 535 -11.36 -75.00 56.93
N LEU A 536 -10.59 -74.14 57.58
CA LEU A 536 -9.76 -74.51 58.74
C LEU A 536 -10.62 -75.02 59.92
N LYS A 537 -11.78 -74.41 60.17
CA LYS A 537 -12.76 -74.92 61.15
C LYS A 537 -13.31 -76.30 60.76
N MET A 538 -13.57 -76.56 59.48
CA MET A 538 -14.05 -77.86 59.00
C MET A 538 -12.98 -78.95 59.12
N ASP A 539 -11.70 -78.63 58.91
CA ASP A 539 -10.60 -79.58 59.08
C ASP A 539 -10.28 -79.86 60.56
N VAL A 540 -10.46 -78.87 61.44
CA VAL A 540 -10.47 -79.08 62.91
C VAL A 540 -11.63 -79.98 63.37
N LEU A 541 -12.79 -79.92 62.70
CA LEU A 541 -13.91 -80.83 62.98
C LEU A 541 -13.64 -82.24 62.45
N ARG A 542 -13.06 -82.38 61.25
CA ARG A 542 -12.64 -83.68 60.68
C ARG A 542 -11.62 -84.38 61.57
N SER A 543 -10.58 -83.68 62.02
CA SER A 543 -9.51 -84.21 62.89
C SER A 543 -9.95 -84.51 64.34
N LYS A 544 -11.18 -84.17 64.74
CA LYS A 544 -11.80 -84.59 66.01
C LYS A 544 -12.71 -85.81 65.89
N ASN A 545 -13.04 -86.22 64.66
CA ASN A 545 -13.93 -87.34 64.36
C ASN A 545 -13.17 -88.57 63.82
N ALA A 546 -11.83 -88.51 63.80
CA ALA A 546 -10.91 -89.56 63.38
C ALA A 546 -9.96 -89.91 64.53
#